data_AF-A0A136IPL7-F1
#
_entry.id   AF-A0A136IPL7-F1
#
_cell.length_a   1.000
_cell.length_b   1.000
_cell.length_c   1.000
_cell.angle_alpha   90.00
_cell.angle_beta   90.00
_cell.angle_gamma   90.00
#
_symmetry.space_group_name_H-M   'P 1'
#
loop_
_entity.id
_entity.type
_entity.pdbx_description
1 polymer ?
#
loop_
_entity_poly.entity_id
_entity_poly.type
_entity_poly.pdbx_seq_one_letter_code
_entity_poly.pdbx_strand_id
1 'polypeptide(L)'
;MLRLDVIEIAPTSERLSQLSSSPPHPSITKLDSSWHASRQRRAQLTVPAPRYTTQVFTMASNDAISVNSVVGMHADLEITTRGSSWLFAVCAIMGASTIVFMGMAFTKPQSERLFHYITAAITCTACIAYFAMGSNLGGTPIQAEFIRSNSAAVFGAGTREIFYVRYIDWVVTTPLLLLDLMLTAGMPTATILATIFADEVMVVTGLIGALTQTSYKWGFWTFGMFAFFFVVYEILIDGRRHANALGGAPKKAYNLAGVWLIGIWFLYPIAWGLCEGGNVIHPDSESIFYGILDVLAKPGFGALLLFMHKNIRVSDLGLGFRQPGQHVGGSHEKHGDHHATEGPGPNVGAPVPTTATGANNTTV
;
A
#
# COMPACT_ATOMS: atom_id res chain seq x y z
N MET A 1 41.86 8.67 12.96
CA MET A 1 41.35 9.57 14.01
C MET A 1 40.06 8.96 14.54
N LEU A 2 40.15 8.16 15.59
CA LEU A 2 39.05 7.50 16.30
C LEU A 2 39.51 7.48 17.77
N ARG A 3 38.74 8.10 18.67
CA ARG A 3 38.90 7.91 20.12
C ARG A 3 37.57 7.41 20.68
N LEU A 4 37.63 6.20 21.24
CA LEU A 4 36.68 5.67 22.21
C LEU A 4 37.05 6.23 23.58
N ASP A 5 36.07 6.73 24.33
CA ASP A 5 36.22 7.03 25.75
C ASP A 5 35.82 5.79 26.57
N VAL A 6 36.78 5.30 27.34
CA VAL A 6 36.66 4.21 28.31
C VAL A 6 36.37 4.84 29.67
N ILE A 7 35.34 4.35 30.35
CA ILE A 7 34.96 4.73 31.72
C ILE A 7 35.90 4.02 32.69
N GLU A 8 36.68 4.80 33.47
CA GLU A 8 37.59 4.32 34.51
C GLU A 8 36.92 4.38 35.89
N ILE A 9 36.99 3.27 36.64
CA ILE A 9 36.43 3.09 37.99
C ILE A 9 37.50 3.50 39.01
N ALA A 10 37.20 4.45 39.89
CA ALA A 10 38.08 4.85 41.00
C ALA A 10 37.74 4.08 42.30
N PRO A 11 38.76 3.73 43.14
CA PRO A 11 38.60 2.78 44.23
C PRO A 11 38.23 3.42 45.59
N THR A 12 37.59 2.60 46.40
CA THR A 12 37.23 2.77 47.82
C THR A 12 38.43 2.94 48.75
N SER A 13 38.56 4.09 49.40
CA SER A 13 39.28 4.24 50.67
C SER A 13 38.88 5.52 51.41
N GLU A 14 37.66 5.61 51.93
CA GLU A 14 37.30 6.61 52.95
C GLU A 14 36.10 6.14 53.79
N ARG A 15 36.24 4.94 54.37
CA ARG A 15 35.54 4.55 55.60
C ARG A 15 36.63 4.26 56.61
N LEU A 16 36.73 5.08 57.66
CA LEU A 16 37.20 4.74 59.02
C LEU A 16 37.61 6.03 59.78
N SER A 17 36.66 6.90 60.14
CA SER A 17 36.92 7.95 61.15
C SER A 17 35.69 8.58 61.82
N GLN A 18 34.52 7.91 61.86
CA GLN A 18 33.36 8.42 62.62
C GLN A 18 32.58 7.33 63.37
N LEU A 19 33.28 6.58 64.23
CA LEU A 19 32.68 5.71 65.25
C LEU A 19 33.28 6.05 66.62
N SER A 20 32.72 7.06 67.29
CA SER A 20 32.87 7.27 68.74
C SER A 20 31.94 8.40 69.20
N SER A 21 30.72 8.05 69.63
CA SER A 21 29.98 8.70 70.73
C SER A 21 28.56 8.12 70.84
N SER A 22 28.34 7.31 71.87
CA SER A 22 27.01 6.80 72.25
C SER A 22 26.29 7.81 73.16
N PRO A 23 25.00 8.11 72.94
CA PRO A 23 24.19 8.86 73.90
C PRO A 23 23.52 7.93 74.95
N PRO A 24 23.19 8.44 76.16
CA PRO A 24 22.72 7.63 77.28
C PRO A 24 21.22 7.26 77.21
N HIS A 25 20.88 6.14 77.88
CA HIS A 25 19.53 5.63 78.08
C HIS A 25 18.59 6.65 78.78
N PRO A 26 17.35 6.85 78.29
CA PRO A 26 16.35 7.61 79.04
C PRO A 26 15.65 6.76 80.11
N SER A 27 15.45 7.39 81.26
CA SER A 27 14.84 6.90 82.49
C SER A 27 13.32 6.72 82.42
N ILE A 28 12.83 5.89 83.35
CA ILE A 28 11.44 5.52 83.60
C ILE A 28 10.65 6.76 84.07
N THR A 29 10.11 7.55 83.14
CA THR A 29 9.15 8.65 83.44
C THR A 29 8.30 9.09 82.23
N LYS A 30 8.25 8.30 81.15
CA LYS A 30 7.46 8.57 79.93
C LYS A 30 6.45 7.46 79.57
N LEU A 31 5.93 6.74 80.58
CA LEU A 31 4.98 5.64 80.38
C LEU A 31 3.52 5.99 80.72
N ASP A 32 3.23 7.21 81.17
CA ASP A 32 1.88 7.60 81.64
C ASP A 32 1.12 8.55 80.69
N SER A 33 1.75 9.05 79.62
CA SER A 33 1.07 9.87 78.59
C SER A 33 0.54 9.05 77.40
N SER A 34 0.81 7.74 77.36
CA SER A 34 0.42 6.83 76.26
C SER A 34 -0.99 6.23 76.42
N TRP A 35 -1.57 6.25 77.63
CA TRP A 35 -2.90 5.71 77.91
C TRP A 35 -4.05 6.64 77.54
N HIS A 36 -3.85 7.96 77.52
CA HIS A 36 -4.88 8.92 77.13
C HIS A 36 -4.90 9.24 75.62
N ALA A 37 -3.79 9.07 74.91
CA ALA A 37 -3.69 9.29 73.46
C ALA A 37 -4.25 8.13 72.60
N SER A 38 -4.63 7.01 73.22
CA SER A 38 -5.16 5.81 72.55
C SER A 38 -6.69 5.74 72.54
N ARG A 39 -7.38 6.57 73.36
CA ARG A 39 -8.85 6.69 73.32
C ARG A 39 -9.38 7.66 72.27
N GLN A 40 -8.66 8.73 71.92
CA GLN A 40 -9.08 9.64 70.84
C GLN A 40 -8.87 9.06 69.43
N ARG A 41 -8.02 8.04 69.28
CA ARG A 41 -7.78 7.37 67.98
C ARG A 41 -8.86 6.37 67.57
N ARG A 42 -9.82 6.03 68.44
CA ARG A 42 -10.86 5.04 68.17
C ARG A 42 -12.19 5.64 67.68
N ALA A 43 -12.27 6.97 67.54
CA ALA A 43 -13.46 7.68 67.08
C ALA A 43 -13.34 8.26 65.65
N GLN A 44 -12.27 7.94 64.91
CA GLN A 44 -12.05 8.39 63.52
C GLN A 44 -11.64 7.25 62.57
N LEU A 45 -12.14 6.03 62.82
CA LEU A 45 -11.97 4.90 61.90
C LEU A 45 -13.28 4.65 61.15
N THR A 46 -13.71 5.63 60.36
CA THR A 46 -14.60 5.36 59.23
C THR A 46 -13.73 4.70 58.17
N VAL A 47 -13.83 3.37 58.06
CA VAL A 47 -13.18 2.64 56.95
C VAL A 47 -13.76 3.22 55.65
N PRO A 48 -12.97 3.87 54.78
CA PRO A 48 -13.49 4.31 53.50
C PRO A 48 -13.90 3.05 52.73
N ALA A 49 -15.14 3.02 52.24
CA ALA A 49 -15.59 1.99 51.31
C ALA A 49 -14.55 1.85 50.17
N PRO A 50 -14.30 0.63 49.67
CA PRO A 50 -13.35 0.45 48.58
C PRO A 50 -13.77 1.36 47.43
N ARG A 51 -12.96 2.38 47.15
CA ARG A 51 -13.08 3.13 45.91
C ARG A 51 -12.71 2.11 44.84
N TYR A 52 -13.73 1.54 44.21
CA TYR A 52 -13.57 1.01 42.86
C TYR A 52 -13.19 2.23 42.02
N THR A 53 -11.89 2.49 41.93
CA THR A 53 -11.35 3.33 40.88
C THR A 53 -11.78 2.63 39.61
N THR A 54 -12.85 3.12 38.99
CA THR A 54 -13.10 2.83 37.59
C THR A 54 -11.80 3.27 36.92
N GLN A 55 -10.94 2.30 36.60
CA GLN A 55 -9.95 2.45 35.55
C GLN A 55 -10.78 2.80 34.34
N VAL A 56 -11.06 4.09 34.16
CA VAL A 56 -11.44 4.62 32.88
C VAL A 56 -10.26 4.22 32.03
N PHE A 57 -10.43 3.19 31.22
CA PHE A 57 -9.54 2.92 30.11
C PHE A 57 -9.56 4.21 29.30
N THR A 58 -8.62 5.10 29.62
CA THR A 58 -8.25 6.19 28.75
C THR A 58 -7.78 5.45 27.51
N MET A 59 -8.53 5.57 26.41
CA MET A 59 -8.02 5.12 25.12
C MET A 59 -6.61 5.68 25.02
N ALA A 60 -5.62 4.82 24.73
CA ALA A 60 -4.25 5.27 24.58
C ALA A 60 -4.26 6.50 23.66
N SER A 61 -3.88 7.65 24.21
CA SER A 61 -3.79 8.88 23.44
C SER A 61 -2.80 8.64 22.31
N ASN A 62 -3.12 9.12 21.11
CA ASN A 62 -2.18 9.07 20.01
C ASN A 62 -1.07 10.10 20.25
N ASP A 63 0.05 9.63 20.78
CA ASP A 63 1.18 10.48 21.13
C ASP A 63 2.28 10.48 20.04
N ALA A 64 2.00 9.94 18.85
CA ALA A 64 2.99 9.73 17.80
C ALA A 64 3.73 11.00 17.36
N ILE A 65 3.02 12.13 17.22
CA ILE A 65 3.62 13.44 16.91
C ILE A 65 4.65 13.82 17.98
N SER A 66 4.30 13.65 19.26
CA SER A 66 5.18 14.01 20.37
C SER A 66 6.38 13.07 20.52
N VAL A 67 6.18 11.77 20.27
CA VAL A 67 7.24 10.76 20.35
C VAL A 67 8.27 10.98 19.25
N ASN A 68 7.82 11.32 18.04
CA ASN A 68 8.69 11.50 16.89
C ASN A 68 9.09 12.97 16.64
N SER A 69 8.86 13.88 17.59
CA SER A 69 9.23 15.30 17.46
C SER A 69 10.74 15.57 17.41
N VAL A 70 11.55 14.53 17.67
CA VAL A 70 13.01 14.59 17.64
C VAL A 70 13.58 13.98 16.35
N VAL A 71 12.73 13.46 15.46
CA VAL A 71 13.14 12.71 14.27
C VAL A 71 13.00 13.58 13.03
N GLY A 72 14.14 13.95 12.45
CA GLY A 72 14.16 14.73 11.22
C GLY A 72 13.83 16.22 11.44
N MET A 73 13.60 16.93 10.34
CA MET A 73 13.21 18.33 10.38
C MET A 73 11.68 18.42 10.34
N HIS A 74 11.11 19.26 11.20
CA HIS A 74 9.66 19.51 11.24
C HIS A 74 9.33 20.80 10.49
N ALA A 75 8.14 20.84 9.91
CA ALA A 75 7.61 22.04 9.25
C ALA A 75 6.86 22.91 10.25
N ASP A 76 6.82 24.22 9.99
CA ASP A 76 5.98 25.15 10.77
C ASP A 76 4.49 24.81 10.64
N LEU A 77 4.11 24.27 9.46
CA LEU A 77 2.79 23.75 9.17
C LEU A 77 2.88 22.23 8.92
N GLU A 78 2.78 21.46 10.00
CA GLU A 78 2.73 19.99 10.01
C GLU A 78 1.34 19.46 10.40
N ILE A 79 1.14 18.15 10.28
CA ILE A 79 -0.08 17.51 10.77
C ILE A 79 -0.22 17.61 12.30
N THR A 80 -1.46 17.62 12.77
CA THR A 80 -1.79 17.53 14.19
C THR A 80 -2.02 16.08 14.62
N THR A 81 -2.18 15.85 15.92
CA THR A 81 -2.61 14.54 16.45
C THR A 81 -3.87 14.00 15.77
N ARG A 82 -4.78 14.88 15.32
CA ARG A 82 -5.99 14.45 14.60
C ARG A 82 -5.67 13.93 13.20
N GLY A 83 -4.78 14.61 12.46
CA GLY A 83 -4.29 14.14 11.17
C GLY A 83 -3.57 12.80 11.31
N SER A 84 -2.69 12.67 12.30
CA SER A 84 -2.01 11.42 12.64
C SER A 84 -2.99 10.28 12.97
N SER A 85 -4.02 10.53 13.81
CA SER A 85 -5.04 9.52 14.13
C SER A 85 -5.82 9.06 12.90
N TRP A 86 -6.14 9.97 11.98
CA TRP A 86 -6.77 9.61 10.71
C TRP A 86 -5.85 8.73 9.85
N LEU A 87 -4.57 9.08 9.73
CA LEU A 87 -3.60 8.30 8.97
C LEU A 87 -3.42 6.88 9.53
N PHE A 88 -3.43 6.72 10.86
CA PHE A 88 -3.47 5.38 11.49
C PHE A 88 -4.77 4.62 11.23
N ALA A 89 -5.91 5.30 11.15
CA ALA A 89 -7.16 4.66 10.77
C ALA A 89 -7.09 4.12 9.34
N VAL A 90 -6.53 4.90 8.40
CA VAL A 90 -6.29 4.44 7.02
C VAL A 90 -5.29 3.28 7.00
N CYS A 91 -4.20 3.35 7.77
CA CYS A 91 -3.25 2.25 7.96
C CYS A 91 -3.97 0.95 8.38
N ALA A 92 -4.87 1.03 9.36
CA ALA A 92 -5.63 -0.14 9.83
C ALA A 92 -6.55 -0.70 8.74
N ILE A 93 -7.22 0.15 7.95
CA ILE A 93 -8.05 -0.27 6.80
C ILE A 93 -7.20 -1.00 5.76
N MET A 94 -6.03 -0.47 5.42
CA MET A 94 -5.10 -1.06 4.46
C MET A 94 -4.55 -2.41 4.96
N GLY A 95 -4.15 -2.49 6.23
CA GLY A 95 -3.68 -3.72 6.86
C GLY A 95 -4.76 -4.80 6.90
N ALA A 96 -5.98 -4.45 7.32
CA ALA A 96 -7.11 -5.38 7.33
C ALA A 96 -7.45 -5.89 5.92
N SER A 97 -7.44 -5.00 4.92
CA SER A 97 -7.69 -5.37 3.53
C SER A 97 -6.63 -6.32 3.00
N THR A 98 -5.36 -6.11 3.33
CA THR A 98 -4.24 -7.01 2.98
C THR A 98 -4.49 -8.43 3.51
N ILE A 99 -4.86 -8.54 4.79
CA ILE A 99 -5.16 -9.84 5.42
C ILE A 99 -6.34 -10.52 4.72
N VAL A 100 -7.41 -9.76 4.41
CA VAL A 100 -8.59 -10.28 3.72
C VAL A 100 -8.25 -10.77 2.30
N PHE A 101 -7.54 -9.97 1.50
CA PHE A 101 -7.18 -10.32 0.13
C PHE A 101 -6.24 -11.53 0.09
N MET A 102 -5.24 -11.58 0.98
CA MET A 102 -4.34 -12.72 1.10
C MET A 102 -5.08 -13.98 1.62
N GLY A 103 -5.98 -13.82 2.59
CA GLY A 103 -6.83 -14.89 3.09
C GLY A 103 -7.71 -15.50 2.00
N MET A 104 -8.33 -14.66 1.15
CA MET A 104 -9.08 -15.11 -0.01
C MET A 104 -8.19 -15.84 -1.03
N ALA A 105 -6.94 -15.41 -1.23
CA ALA A 105 -6.00 -16.09 -2.14
C ALA A 105 -5.79 -17.56 -1.76
N PHE A 106 -5.71 -17.88 -0.46
CA PHE A 106 -5.51 -19.26 0.00
C PHE A 106 -6.69 -20.19 -0.30
N THR A 107 -7.89 -19.65 -0.56
CA THR A 107 -9.07 -20.43 -0.98
C THR A 107 -9.04 -20.82 -2.47
N LYS A 108 -8.07 -20.31 -3.24
CA LYS A 108 -7.95 -20.53 -4.70
C LYS A 108 -6.75 -21.43 -5.04
N PRO A 109 -6.78 -22.17 -6.15
CA PRO A 109 -5.59 -22.83 -6.70
C PRO A 109 -4.50 -21.79 -7.05
N GLN A 110 -3.22 -22.19 -7.00
CA GLN A 110 -2.10 -21.25 -7.22
C GLN A 110 -2.17 -20.50 -8.55
N SER A 111 -2.69 -21.12 -9.61
CA SER A 111 -2.84 -20.49 -10.94
C SER A 111 -3.81 -19.31 -10.97
N GLU A 112 -4.73 -19.21 -9.99
CA GLU A 112 -5.80 -18.19 -9.95
C GLU A 112 -5.55 -17.09 -8.89
N ARG A 113 -4.37 -17.09 -8.25
CA ARG A 113 -4.08 -16.17 -7.14
C ARG A 113 -3.51 -14.82 -7.57
N LEU A 114 -3.19 -14.64 -8.86
CA LEU A 114 -2.50 -13.46 -9.39
C LEU A 114 -3.08 -12.14 -8.88
N PHE A 115 -4.36 -11.88 -9.19
CA PHE A 115 -5.04 -10.64 -8.80
C PHE A 115 -5.12 -10.47 -7.28
N HIS A 116 -5.24 -11.57 -6.51
CA HIS A 116 -5.25 -11.49 -5.05
C HIS A 116 -3.89 -11.04 -4.50
N TYR A 117 -2.79 -11.53 -5.08
CA TYR A 117 -1.45 -11.14 -4.68
C TYR A 117 -1.13 -9.70 -5.06
N ILE A 118 -1.51 -9.27 -6.26
CA ILE A 118 -1.31 -7.87 -6.70
C ILE A 118 -2.10 -6.92 -5.79
N THR A 119 -3.41 -7.17 -5.62
CA THR A 119 -4.24 -6.35 -4.74
C THR A 119 -3.78 -6.36 -3.27
N ALA A 120 -3.34 -7.50 -2.74
CA ALA A 120 -2.77 -7.57 -1.39
C ALA A 120 -1.44 -6.80 -1.27
N ALA A 121 -0.59 -6.85 -2.30
CA ALA A 121 0.65 -6.07 -2.34
C ALA A 121 0.36 -4.57 -2.33
N ILE A 122 -0.66 -4.12 -3.08
CA ILE A 122 -1.10 -2.72 -3.09
C ILE A 122 -1.45 -2.25 -1.68
N THR A 123 -2.34 -2.97 -0.99
CA THR A 123 -2.76 -2.56 0.35
C THR A 123 -1.68 -2.75 1.40
N CYS A 124 -0.76 -3.71 1.22
CA CYS A 124 0.36 -3.91 2.14
C CYS A 124 1.33 -2.73 2.09
N THR A 125 1.72 -2.31 0.88
CA THR A 125 2.60 -1.15 0.68
C THR A 125 1.96 0.12 1.23
N ALA A 126 0.68 0.35 0.93
CA ALA A 126 -0.06 1.47 1.48
C ALA A 126 -0.13 1.43 3.01
N CYS A 127 -0.35 0.26 3.62
CA CYS A 127 -0.35 0.10 5.07
C CYS A 127 0.97 0.60 5.70
N ILE A 128 2.12 0.24 5.11
CA ILE A 128 3.44 0.67 5.60
C ILE A 128 3.62 2.19 5.43
N ALA A 129 3.23 2.75 4.30
CA ALA A 129 3.33 4.19 4.05
C ALA A 129 2.42 5.01 4.99
N TYR A 130 1.18 4.56 5.21
CA TYR A 130 0.27 5.20 6.15
C TYR A 130 0.70 5.03 7.61
N PHE A 131 1.38 3.94 7.96
CA PHE A 131 2.03 3.81 9.26
C PHE A 131 3.13 4.86 9.44
N ALA A 132 3.98 5.07 8.42
CA ALA A 132 5.02 6.09 8.45
C ALA A 132 4.42 7.49 8.60
N MET A 133 3.48 7.88 7.74
CA MET A 133 2.82 9.20 7.80
C MET A 133 2.06 9.40 9.12
N GLY A 134 1.31 8.39 9.57
CA GLY A 134 0.61 8.45 10.87
C GLY A 134 1.57 8.59 12.04
N SER A 135 2.79 8.07 11.92
CA SER A 135 3.86 8.23 12.90
C SER A 135 4.59 9.57 12.80
N ASN A 136 4.18 10.49 11.92
CA ASN A 136 4.91 11.73 11.59
C ASN A 136 6.30 11.49 10.99
N LEU A 137 6.46 10.42 10.20
CA LEU A 137 7.71 10.02 9.56
C LEU A 137 7.58 10.04 8.04
N GLY A 138 8.73 10.14 7.35
CA GLY A 138 8.75 10.14 5.89
C GLY A 138 8.24 11.44 5.26
N GLY A 139 8.31 12.54 6.01
CA GLY A 139 8.03 13.90 5.57
C GLY A 139 9.27 14.78 5.52
N THR A 140 9.15 15.93 4.85
CA THR A 140 10.19 16.97 4.83
C THR A 140 9.56 18.36 4.77
N PRO A 141 10.15 19.36 5.44
CA PRO A 141 9.65 20.73 5.38
C PRO A 141 10.05 21.39 4.05
N ILE A 142 9.07 21.96 3.35
CA ILE A 142 9.26 22.72 2.12
C ILE A 142 8.73 24.13 2.30
N GLN A 143 9.52 25.14 1.96
CA GLN A 143 9.08 26.54 2.01
C GLN A 143 7.81 26.73 1.16
N ALA A 144 6.74 27.22 1.77
CA ALA A 144 5.50 27.50 1.05
C ALA A 144 5.72 28.65 0.07
N GLU A 145 5.25 28.48 -1.17
CA GLU A 145 5.31 29.52 -2.20
C GLU A 145 4.20 30.54 -1.99
N PHE A 146 2.99 30.06 -1.67
CA PHE A 146 1.81 30.90 -1.54
C PHE A 146 1.39 31.06 -0.09
N ILE A 147 1.74 32.19 0.51
CA ILE A 147 1.26 32.58 1.84
C ILE A 147 -0.20 33.02 1.74
N ARG A 148 -1.07 32.44 2.57
CA ARG A 148 -2.52 32.67 2.53
C ARG A 148 -2.96 33.59 3.66
N SER A 149 -2.80 34.89 3.47
CA SER A 149 -3.05 35.91 4.49
C SER A 149 -4.49 35.97 5.04
N ASN A 150 -5.46 35.36 4.34
CA ASN A 150 -6.87 35.39 4.71
C ASN A 150 -7.37 34.06 5.32
N SER A 151 -6.49 33.08 5.55
CA SER A 151 -6.88 31.77 6.07
C SER A 151 -6.16 31.46 7.37
N ALA A 152 -6.89 31.45 8.48
CA ALA A 152 -6.32 31.13 9.80
C ALA A 152 -5.67 29.74 9.87
N ALA A 153 -6.05 28.82 8.98
CA ALA A 153 -5.48 27.48 8.92
C ALA A 153 -4.07 27.46 8.29
N VAL A 154 -3.78 28.33 7.31
CA VAL A 154 -2.53 28.27 6.52
C VAL A 154 -1.79 29.61 6.42
N PHE A 155 -2.21 30.61 7.21
CA PHE A 155 -1.67 31.99 7.22
C PHE A 155 -0.16 32.05 7.49
N GLY A 156 0.32 31.22 8.43
CA GLY A 156 1.69 31.26 8.94
C GLY A 156 2.59 30.17 8.37
N ALA A 157 2.26 29.61 7.20
CA ALA A 157 3.04 28.55 6.58
C ALA A 157 4.41 29.13 6.12
N GLY A 158 5.40 29.17 7.01
CA GLY A 158 6.79 29.32 6.62
C GLY A 158 7.17 28.09 5.80
N THR A 159 7.47 27.02 6.50
CA THR A 159 7.61 25.68 5.91
C THR A 159 6.32 24.88 6.05
N ARG A 160 6.02 24.09 5.02
CA ARG A 160 4.89 23.16 4.96
C ARG A 160 5.42 21.74 4.90
N GLU A 161 4.81 20.84 5.65
CA GLU A 161 5.12 19.42 5.59
C GLU A 161 4.71 18.82 4.25
N ILE A 162 5.61 18.04 3.67
CA ILE A 162 5.37 17.22 2.47
C ILE A 162 5.77 15.78 2.80
N PHE A 163 4.78 14.88 2.84
CA PHE A 163 5.01 13.45 2.98
C PHE A 163 5.51 12.85 1.67
N TYR A 164 6.82 12.87 1.43
CA TYR A 164 7.40 12.24 0.25
C TYR A 164 7.16 10.72 0.23
N VAL A 165 6.96 10.09 1.40
CA VAL A 165 6.61 8.66 1.50
C VAL A 165 5.28 8.32 0.79
N ARG A 166 4.37 9.30 0.64
CA ARG A 166 3.14 9.15 -0.17
C ARG A 166 3.47 8.82 -1.63
N TYR A 167 4.49 9.48 -2.18
CA TYR A 167 4.93 9.24 -3.55
C TYR A 167 5.71 7.92 -3.67
N ILE A 168 6.42 7.50 -2.63
CA ILE A 168 7.03 6.16 -2.57
C ILE A 168 5.96 5.06 -2.59
N ASP A 169 4.86 5.24 -1.85
CA ASP A 169 3.68 4.35 -1.96
C ASP A 169 3.16 4.32 -3.40
N TRP A 170 2.96 5.48 -4.02
CA TRP A 170 2.39 5.55 -5.37
C TRP A 170 3.30 4.93 -6.43
N VAL A 171 4.61 5.15 -6.40
CA VAL A 171 5.59 4.49 -7.30
C VAL A 171 5.45 2.96 -7.27
N VAL A 172 5.03 2.38 -6.15
CA VAL A 172 4.81 0.93 -6.07
C VAL A 172 3.37 0.56 -6.43
N THR A 173 2.39 1.30 -5.92
CA THR A 173 0.98 0.88 -5.97
C THR A 173 0.25 1.27 -7.24
N THR A 174 0.61 2.40 -7.86
CA THR A 174 -0.02 2.83 -9.12
C THR A 174 0.30 1.90 -10.29
N PRO A 175 1.55 1.41 -10.47
CA PRO A 175 1.83 0.38 -11.48
C PRO A 175 1.09 -0.92 -11.24
N LEU A 176 0.93 -1.32 -9.97
CA LEU A 176 0.19 -2.54 -9.61
C LEU A 176 -1.31 -2.40 -9.89
N LEU A 177 -1.91 -1.24 -9.64
CA LEU A 177 -3.31 -0.94 -9.98
C LEU A 177 -3.53 -1.00 -11.49
N LEU A 178 -2.60 -0.43 -12.26
CA LEU A 178 -2.61 -0.52 -13.73
C LEU A 178 -2.43 -1.95 -14.20
N LEU A 179 -1.52 -2.71 -13.59
CA LEU A 179 -1.30 -4.10 -13.92
C LEU A 179 -2.56 -4.94 -13.71
N ASP A 180 -3.23 -4.82 -12.56
CA ASP A 180 -4.51 -5.48 -12.27
C ASP A 180 -5.55 -5.18 -13.35
N LEU A 181 -5.69 -3.91 -13.73
CA LEU A 181 -6.67 -3.48 -14.72
C LEU A 181 -6.31 -3.94 -16.15
N MET A 182 -5.07 -3.76 -16.58
CA MET A 182 -4.65 -4.06 -17.95
C MET A 182 -4.55 -5.58 -18.21
N LEU A 183 -4.18 -6.37 -17.20
CA LEU A 183 -4.25 -7.83 -17.28
C LEU A 183 -5.71 -8.31 -17.40
N THR A 184 -6.66 -7.63 -16.74
CA THR A 184 -8.10 -7.91 -16.90
C THR A 184 -8.58 -7.70 -18.35
N ALA A 185 -7.97 -6.75 -19.08
CA ALA A 185 -8.24 -6.56 -20.50
C ALA A 185 -7.43 -7.49 -21.43
N GLY A 186 -6.50 -8.29 -20.91
CA GLY A 186 -5.60 -9.10 -21.74
C GLY A 186 -4.69 -8.24 -22.62
N MET A 187 -4.23 -7.09 -22.12
CA MET A 187 -3.39 -6.18 -22.90
C MET A 187 -1.99 -6.76 -23.14
N PRO A 188 -1.33 -6.42 -24.27
CA PRO A 188 0.03 -6.85 -24.56
C PRO A 188 1.02 -6.31 -23.53
N THR A 189 2.00 -7.12 -23.15
CA THR A 189 3.02 -6.72 -22.15
C THR A 189 3.75 -5.44 -22.53
N ALA A 190 4.04 -5.22 -23.81
CA ALA A 190 4.68 -3.99 -24.28
C ALA A 190 3.84 -2.73 -23.96
N THR A 191 2.53 -2.78 -24.19
CA THR A 191 1.61 -1.69 -23.86
C THR A 191 1.49 -1.48 -22.35
N ILE A 192 1.45 -2.58 -21.58
CA ILE A 192 1.47 -2.52 -20.10
C ILE A 192 2.73 -1.80 -19.62
N LEU A 193 3.91 -2.18 -20.10
CA LEU A 193 5.18 -1.57 -19.70
C LEU A 193 5.27 -0.10 -20.10
N ALA A 194 4.80 0.27 -21.30
CA ALA A 194 4.76 1.68 -21.73
C ALA A 194 3.81 2.52 -20.86
N THR A 195 2.66 1.96 -20.48
CA THR A 195 1.69 2.63 -19.61
C THR A 195 2.24 2.79 -18.19
N ILE A 196 2.88 1.76 -17.63
CA ILE A 196 3.59 1.83 -16.35
C ILE A 196 4.70 2.88 -16.39
N PHE A 197 5.47 2.96 -17.48
CA PHE A 197 6.50 3.99 -17.59
C PHE A 197 5.91 5.41 -17.55
N ALA A 198 4.79 5.65 -18.22
CA ALA A 198 4.10 6.93 -18.15
C ALA A 198 3.56 7.22 -16.74
N ASP A 199 3.03 6.20 -16.06
CA ASP A 199 2.60 6.28 -14.65
C ASP A 199 3.75 6.68 -13.72
N GLU A 200 4.94 6.08 -13.89
CA GLU A 200 6.14 6.47 -13.15
C GLU A 200 6.55 7.93 -13.43
N VAL A 201 6.51 8.37 -14.68
CA VAL A 201 6.76 9.78 -15.03
C VAL A 201 5.76 10.69 -14.30
N MET A 202 4.49 10.31 -14.25
CA MET A 202 3.46 11.06 -13.53
C MET A 202 3.78 11.18 -12.02
N VAL A 203 4.08 10.06 -11.35
CA VAL A 203 4.34 10.07 -9.90
C VAL A 203 5.65 10.80 -9.56
N VAL A 204 6.73 10.53 -10.30
CA VAL A 204 8.05 11.12 -10.07
C VAL A 204 8.02 12.63 -10.30
N THR A 205 7.37 13.10 -11.37
CA THR A 205 7.22 14.54 -11.60
C THR A 205 6.35 15.20 -10.52
N GLY A 206 5.29 14.53 -10.06
CA GLY A 206 4.50 14.98 -8.91
C GLY A 206 5.34 15.17 -7.65
N LEU A 207 6.22 14.22 -7.33
CA LEU A 207 7.14 14.31 -6.18
C LEU A 207 8.12 15.47 -6.34
N ILE A 208 8.79 15.57 -7.49
CA ILE A 208 9.75 16.66 -7.75
C ILE A 208 9.04 18.02 -7.63
N GLY A 209 7.82 18.14 -8.16
CA GLY A 209 7.00 19.33 -8.01
C GLY A 209 6.70 19.65 -6.55
N ALA A 210 6.32 18.65 -5.75
CA ALA A 210 5.97 18.83 -4.33
C ALA A 210 7.17 19.31 -3.50
N LEU A 211 8.38 18.91 -3.88
CA LEU A 211 9.63 19.33 -3.25
C LEU A 211 10.20 20.65 -3.82
N THR A 212 9.62 21.17 -4.89
CA THR A 212 10.06 22.43 -5.52
C THR A 212 9.43 23.62 -4.81
N GLN A 213 10.25 24.58 -4.37
CA GLN A 213 9.79 25.76 -3.63
C GLN A 213 9.33 26.92 -4.53
N THR A 214 9.73 26.89 -5.81
CA THR A 214 9.41 27.95 -6.79
C THR A 214 8.24 27.55 -7.68
N SER A 215 7.77 28.50 -8.50
CA SER A 215 6.69 28.27 -9.47
C SER A 215 7.03 27.20 -10.53
N TYR A 216 8.29 26.75 -10.64
CA TYR A 216 8.68 25.62 -11.48
C TYR A 216 7.93 24.33 -11.13
N LYS A 217 7.39 24.20 -9.91
CA LYS A 217 6.52 23.09 -9.51
C LYS A 217 5.36 22.86 -10.47
N TRP A 218 4.82 23.92 -11.06
CA TRP A 218 3.71 23.84 -12.02
C TRP A 218 4.15 23.30 -13.38
N GLY A 219 5.43 23.47 -13.74
CA GLY A 219 6.03 22.79 -14.90
C GLY A 219 6.05 21.28 -14.70
N PHE A 220 6.50 20.81 -13.53
CA PHE A 220 6.46 19.39 -13.18
C PHE A 220 5.03 18.84 -13.11
N TRP A 221 4.10 19.57 -12.50
CA TRP A 221 2.68 19.21 -12.52
C TRP A 221 2.15 19.07 -13.95
N THR A 222 2.53 19.99 -14.85
CA THR A 222 2.12 19.93 -16.26
C THR A 222 2.68 18.70 -16.98
N PHE A 223 3.95 18.35 -16.77
CA PHE A 223 4.51 17.10 -17.31
C PHE A 223 3.79 15.88 -16.76
N GLY A 224 3.49 15.86 -15.45
CA GLY A 224 2.71 14.81 -14.82
C GLY A 224 1.30 14.68 -15.42
N MET A 225 0.64 15.79 -15.72
CA MET A 225 -0.68 15.79 -16.37
C MET A 225 -0.65 15.22 -17.78
N PHE A 226 0.38 15.51 -18.59
CA PHE A 226 0.53 14.89 -19.91
C PHE A 226 0.70 13.38 -19.81
N ALA A 227 1.53 12.91 -18.87
CA ALA A 227 1.71 11.48 -18.61
C ALA A 227 0.41 10.83 -18.09
N PHE A 228 -0.31 11.49 -17.18
CA PHE A 228 -1.62 11.06 -16.71
C PHE A 228 -2.64 10.93 -17.85
N PHE A 229 -2.72 11.91 -18.75
CA PHE A 229 -3.63 11.82 -19.90
C PHE A 229 -3.27 10.69 -20.86
N PHE A 230 -1.99 10.35 -21.01
CA PHE A 230 -1.58 9.16 -21.74
C PHE A 230 -2.09 7.88 -21.05
N VAL A 231 -1.93 7.75 -19.74
CA VAL A 231 -2.49 6.62 -18.97
C VAL A 231 -4.03 6.54 -19.11
N VAL A 232 -4.72 7.67 -19.06
CA VAL A 232 -6.17 7.75 -19.28
C VAL A 232 -6.54 7.28 -20.69
N TYR A 233 -5.77 7.67 -21.72
CA TYR A 233 -5.98 7.22 -23.09
C TYR A 233 -5.83 5.70 -23.21
N GLU A 234 -4.74 5.14 -22.66
CA GLU A 234 -4.49 3.69 -22.68
C GLU A 234 -5.63 2.92 -22.01
N ILE A 235 -6.16 3.40 -20.88
CA ILE A 235 -7.27 2.74 -20.19
C ILE A 235 -8.61 2.92 -20.95
N LEU A 236 -8.96 4.14 -21.32
CA LEU A 236 -10.31 4.42 -21.84
C LEU A 236 -10.49 4.08 -23.32
N ILE A 237 -9.40 4.03 -24.09
CA ILE A 237 -9.45 3.79 -25.53
C ILE A 237 -8.86 2.42 -25.85
N ASP A 238 -7.58 2.20 -25.58
CA ASP A 238 -6.89 0.98 -26.04
C ASP A 238 -7.33 -0.25 -25.26
N GLY A 239 -7.24 -0.21 -23.94
CA GLY A 239 -7.67 -1.31 -23.08
C GLY A 239 -9.16 -1.63 -23.20
N ARG A 240 -10.02 -0.65 -23.51
CA ARG A 240 -11.42 -0.93 -23.87
C ARG A 240 -11.56 -1.72 -25.18
N ARG A 241 -10.73 -1.48 -26.19
CA ARG A 241 -10.72 -2.28 -27.43
C ARG A 241 -10.34 -3.73 -27.14
N HIS A 242 -9.29 -3.92 -26.33
CA HIS A 242 -8.86 -5.25 -25.88
C HIS A 242 -9.94 -5.97 -25.06
N ALA A 243 -10.51 -5.31 -24.06
CA ALA A 243 -11.60 -5.86 -23.27
C ALA A 243 -12.85 -6.19 -24.12
N ASN A 244 -13.15 -5.39 -25.14
CA ASN A 244 -14.24 -5.65 -26.07
C ASN A 244 -14.02 -6.91 -26.91
N ALA A 245 -12.78 -7.20 -27.31
CA ALA A 245 -12.43 -8.40 -28.04
C ALA A 245 -12.59 -9.67 -27.18
N LEU A 246 -12.28 -9.60 -25.88
CA LEU A 246 -12.53 -10.70 -24.93
C LEU A 246 -14.02 -10.92 -24.69
N GLY A 247 -14.80 -9.84 -24.60
CA GLY A 247 -16.24 -9.90 -24.35
C GLY A 247 -16.59 -10.42 -22.93
N GLY A 248 -17.87 -10.77 -22.73
CA GLY A 248 -18.35 -11.45 -21.53
C GLY A 248 -18.01 -10.77 -20.19
N ALA A 249 -17.63 -11.60 -19.21
CA ALA A 249 -17.29 -11.15 -17.85
C ALA A 249 -16.02 -10.29 -17.78
N PRO A 250 -14.90 -10.60 -18.48
CA PRO A 250 -13.70 -9.75 -18.52
C PRO A 250 -14.00 -8.33 -18.98
N LYS A 251 -14.78 -8.15 -20.07
CA LYS A 251 -15.22 -6.84 -20.54
C LYS A 251 -15.93 -6.03 -19.45
N LYS A 252 -16.86 -6.67 -18.74
CA LYS A 252 -17.64 -6.02 -17.69
C LYS A 252 -16.76 -5.64 -16.50
N ALA A 253 -15.87 -6.53 -16.08
CA ALA A 253 -14.92 -6.30 -15.00
C ALA A 253 -14.02 -5.10 -15.33
N TYR A 254 -13.40 -5.11 -16.52
CA TYR A 254 -12.53 -4.05 -17.00
C TYR A 254 -13.22 -2.69 -17.04
N ASN A 255 -14.39 -2.61 -17.68
CA ASN A 255 -15.09 -1.32 -17.83
C ASN A 255 -15.50 -0.71 -16.49
N LEU A 256 -16.01 -1.54 -15.57
CA LEU A 256 -16.44 -1.06 -14.26
C LEU A 256 -15.24 -0.64 -13.39
N ALA A 257 -14.21 -1.49 -13.32
CA ALA A 257 -12.99 -1.19 -12.56
C ALA A 257 -12.23 0.01 -13.15
N GLY A 258 -12.15 0.13 -14.47
CA GLY A 258 -11.48 1.24 -15.15
C GLY A 258 -12.18 2.58 -14.95
N VAL A 259 -13.51 2.63 -15.03
CA VAL A 259 -14.28 3.86 -14.73
C VAL A 259 -14.12 4.26 -13.27
N TRP A 260 -14.18 3.27 -12.36
CA TRP A 260 -13.94 3.50 -10.93
C TRP A 260 -12.56 4.11 -10.68
N LEU A 261 -11.52 3.47 -11.21
CA LEU A 261 -10.12 3.89 -11.01
C LEU A 261 -9.88 5.30 -11.57
N ILE A 262 -10.19 5.51 -12.86
CA ILE A 262 -9.96 6.80 -13.53
C ILE A 262 -10.77 7.92 -12.86
N GLY A 263 -12.04 7.66 -12.51
CA GLY A 263 -12.88 8.66 -11.85
C GLY A 263 -12.28 9.17 -10.54
N ILE A 264 -11.66 8.29 -9.76
CA ILE A 264 -10.96 8.68 -8.53
C ILE A 264 -9.61 9.34 -8.85
N TRP A 265 -8.85 8.80 -9.81
CA TRP A 265 -7.52 9.31 -10.16
C TRP A 265 -7.53 10.78 -10.61
N PHE A 266 -8.60 11.23 -11.29
CA PHE A 266 -8.77 12.64 -11.64
C PHE A 266 -8.80 13.60 -10.43
N LEU A 267 -9.10 13.11 -9.24
CA LEU A 267 -9.12 13.92 -8.02
C LEU A 267 -7.72 14.12 -7.41
N TYR A 268 -6.75 13.24 -7.70
CA TYR A 268 -5.38 13.36 -7.18
C TYR A 268 -4.63 14.61 -7.69
N PRO A 269 -4.60 14.94 -8.99
CA PRO A 269 -3.93 16.16 -9.45
C PRO A 269 -4.65 17.44 -8.97
N ILE A 270 -5.95 17.36 -8.68
CA ILE A 270 -6.72 18.45 -8.05
C ILE A 270 -6.29 18.61 -6.59
N ALA A 271 -6.23 17.51 -5.83
CA ALA A 271 -5.72 17.50 -4.46
C ALA A 271 -4.30 18.08 -4.42
N TRP A 272 -3.43 17.64 -5.32
CA TRP A 272 -2.07 18.15 -5.44
C TRP A 272 -2.02 19.67 -5.68
N GLY A 273 -2.83 20.15 -6.63
CA GLY A 273 -2.91 21.57 -6.96
C GLY A 273 -3.40 22.43 -5.79
N LEU A 274 -4.27 21.89 -4.93
CA LEU A 274 -4.80 22.59 -3.75
C LEU A 274 -3.88 22.48 -2.52
N CYS A 275 -3.14 21.38 -2.40
CA CYS A 275 -2.31 21.06 -1.24
C CYS A 275 -0.85 21.50 -1.46
N GLU A 276 -0.04 20.67 -2.12
CA GLU A 276 1.40 20.89 -2.34
C GLU A 276 1.69 22.07 -3.28
N GLY A 277 0.89 22.18 -4.35
CA GLY A 277 1.03 23.21 -5.37
C GLY A 277 0.62 24.60 -4.87
N GLY A 278 -0.66 24.74 -4.55
CA GLY A 278 -1.29 26.03 -4.24
C GLY A 278 -1.30 26.42 -2.77
N ASN A 279 -0.87 25.54 -1.86
CA ASN A 279 -0.83 25.80 -0.41
C ASN A 279 -2.17 26.32 0.15
N VAL A 280 -3.30 25.79 -0.35
CA VAL A 280 -4.66 26.19 0.07
C VAL A 280 -5.16 25.31 1.23
N ILE A 281 -4.85 24.02 1.17
CA ILE A 281 -5.34 23.02 2.13
C ILE A 281 -4.25 22.67 3.16
N HIS A 282 -4.65 22.68 4.44
CA HIS A 282 -3.82 22.30 5.59
C HIS A 282 -3.41 20.82 5.53
N PRO A 283 -2.19 20.42 5.97
CA PRO A 283 -1.73 19.02 6.00
C PRO A 283 -2.73 18.00 6.62
N ASP A 284 -3.41 18.34 7.72
CA ASP A 284 -4.52 17.52 8.25
C ASP A 284 -5.64 17.25 7.23
N SER A 285 -6.08 18.30 6.55
CA SER A 285 -7.16 18.20 5.54
C SER A 285 -6.68 17.52 4.26
N GLU A 286 -5.42 17.73 3.88
CA GLU A 286 -4.76 16.97 2.82
C GLU A 286 -4.77 15.47 3.16
N SER A 287 -4.40 15.11 4.39
CA SER A 287 -4.36 13.73 4.86
C SER A 287 -5.73 13.06 4.77
N ILE A 288 -6.80 13.80 5.09
CA ILE A 288 -8.19 13.35 4.89
C ILE A 288 -8.50 13.16 3.41
N PHE A 289 -8.18 14.17 2.58
CA PHE A 289 -8.49 14.13 1.16
C PHE A 289 -7.85 12.93 0.47
N TYR A 290 -6.51 12.81 0.51
CA TYR A 290 -5.82 11.67 -0.09
C TYR A 290 -6.16 10.34 0.61
N GLY A 291 -6.39 10.34 1.93
CA GLY A 291 -6.78 9.14 2.66
C GLY A 291 -8.10 8.54 2.15
N ILE A 292 -9.11 9.37 1.89
CA ILE A 292 -10.38 8.92 1.29
C ILE A 292 -10.13 8.38 -0.12
N LEU A 293 -9.37 9.11 -0.94
CA LEU A 293 -9.06 8.68 -2.30
C LEU A 293 -8.36 7.32 -2.30
N ASP A 294 -7.36 7.14 -1.44
CA ASP A 294 -6.60 5.90 -1.35
C ASP A 294 -7.45 4.72 -0.85
N VAL A 295 -8.33 4.93 0.13
CA VAL A 295 -9.27 3.87 0.56
C VAL A 295 -10.18 3.43 -0.59
N LEU A 296 -10.64 4.35 -1.43
CA LEU A 296 -11.48 4.02 -2.59
C LEU A 296 -10.67 3.40 -3.75
N ALA A 297 -9.47 3.90 -4.01
CA ALA A 297 -8.62 3.50 -5.13
C ALA A 297 -7.81 2.23 -4.88
N LYS A 298 -7.59 1.85 -3.61
CA LYS A 298 -6.78 0.67 -3.24
C LYS A 298 -7.68 -0.47 -2.75
N PRO A 299 -8.18 -0.51 -1.50
CA PRO A 299 -9.02 -1.61 -1.05
C PRO A 299 -10.42 -1.58 -1.69
N GLY A 300 -11.00 -0.40 -1.96
CA GLY A 300 -12.27 -0.30 -2.68
C GLY A 300 -12.20 -0.87 -4.10
N PHE A 301 -11.20 -0.44 -4.87
CA PHE A 301 -10.88 -1.00 -6.19
C PHE A 301 -10.58 -2.50 -6.11
N GLY A 302 -9.73 -2.93 -5.18
CA GLY A 302 -9.36 -4.32 -4.99
C GLY A 302 -10.55 -5.23 -4.70
N ALA A 303 -11.44 -4.81 -3.79
CA ALA A 303 -12.66 -5.55 -3.48
C ALA A 303 -13.59 -5.66 -4.70
N LEU A 304 -13.76 -4.56 -5.44
CA LEU A 304 -14.53 -4.54 -6.69
C LEU A 304 -13.92 -5.48 -7.73
N LEU A 305 -12.62 -5.40 -7.96
CA LEU A 305 -11.89 -6.20 -8.95
C LEU A 305 -12.00 -7.69 -8.63
N LEU A 306 -11.68 -8.10 -7.40
CA LEU A 306 -11.74 -9.49 -6.96
C LEU A 306 -13.18 -10.04 -6.97
N PHE A 307 -14.17 -9.21 -6.63
CA PHE A 307 -15.57 -9.58 -6.76
C PHE A 307 -15.95 -9.88 -8.22
N MET A 308 -15.51 -9.05 -9.15
CA MET A 308 -15.78 -9.24 -10.58
C MET A 308 -15.01 -10.44 -11.17
N HIS A 309 -13.85 -10.78 -10.60
CA HIS A 309 -13.03 -11.93 -11.00
C HIS A 309 -13.49 -13.28 -10.43
N LYS A 310 -14.55 -13.34 -9.60
CA LYS A 310 -15.01 -14.60 -8.99
C LYS A 310 -15.28 -15.73 -9.98
N ASN A 311 -15.68 -15.38 -11.21
CA ASN A 311 -16.04 -16.30 -12.29
C ASN A 311 -15.18 -16.08 -13.56
N ILE A 312 -14.03 -15.43 -13.44
CA ILE A 312 -13.09 -15.23 -14.55
C ILE A 312 -11.85 -16.04 -14.23
N ARG A 313 -11.48 -16.98 -15.11
CA ARG A 313 -10.21 -17.70 -14.95
C ARG A 313 -9.08 -16.90 -15.57
N VAL A 314 -7.90 -17.04 -15.01
CA VAL A 314 -6.68 -16.42 -15.58
C VAL A 314 -6.47 -16.84 -17.04
N SER A 315 -6.80 -18.08 -17.40
CA SER A 315 -6.71 -18.55 -18.80
C SER A 315 -7.72 -17.89 -19.74
N ASP A 316 -8.86 -17.39 -19.23
CA ASP A 316 -9.85 -16.67 -20.04
C ASP A 316 -9.32 -15.29 -20.48
N LEU A 317 -8.25 -14.80 -19.84
CA LEU A 317 -7.56 -13.54 -20.14
C LEU A 317 -6.35 -13.73 -21.06
N GLY A 318 -6.10 -14.95 -21.55
CA GLY A 318 -4.91 -15.28 -22.33
C GLY A 318 -3.63 -15.42 -21.49
N LEU A 319 -3.75 -15.48 -20.16
CA LEU A 319 -2.63 -15.66 -19.25
C LEU A 319 -2.47 -17.14 -18.87
N GLY A 320 -1.24 -17.65 -18.92
CA GLY A 320 -0.94 -19.05 -18.59
C GLY A 320 0.28 -19.16 -17.70
N PHE A 321 0.14 -19.80 -16.55
CA PHE A 321 1.25 -20.08 -15.63
C PHE A 321 1.64 -21.55 -15.70
N ARG A 322 2.92 -21.82 -15.90
CA ARG A 322 3.47 -23.18 -15.88
C ARG A 322 3.50 -23.68 -14.43
N GLN A 323 2.88 -24.83 -14.17
CA GLN A 323 2.96 -25.47 -12.87
C GLN A 323 4.21 -26.36 -12.77
N PRO A 324 4.88 -26.43 -11.60
CA PRO A 324 5.95 -27.39 -11.38
C PRO A 324 5.47 -28.82 -11.64
N GLY A 325 6.14 -29.56 -12.53
CA GLY A 325 5.76 -30.93 -12.94
C GLY A 325 5.02 -31.03 -14.28
N GLN A 326 4.70 -29.91 -14.93
CA GLN A 326 4.10 -29.91 -16.27
C GLN A 326 5.19 -30.19 -17.33
N HIS A 327 5.18 -31.41 -17.90
CA HIS A 327 6.03 -31.79 -19.03
C HIS A 327 5.58 -31.08 -20.31
N VAL A 328 6.56 -30.64 -21.12
CA VAL A 328 6.33 -30.03 -22.42
C VAL A 328 5.81 -31.10 -23.36
N GLY A 329 4.49 -31.26 -23.43
CA GLY A 329 3.86 -31.95 -24.54
C GLY A 329 3.94 -31.04 -25.75
N GLY A 330 4.88 -31.31 -26.66
CA GLY A 330 4.93 -30.67 -27.97
C GLY A 330 3.55 -30.73 -28.62
N SER A 331 3.21 -29.68 -29.35
CA SER A 331 2.04 -29.59 -30.21
C SER A 331 1.98 -30.79 -31.16
N HIS A 332 1.30 -31.86 -30.75
CA HIS A 332 0.82 -32.88 -31.68
C HIS A 332 -0.53 -32.40 -32.21
N GLU A 333 -0.50 -31.73 -33.36
CA GLU A 333 -1.62 -31.78 -34.30
C GLU A 333 -1.88 -33.25 -34.62
N LYS A 334 -2.89 -33.83 -33.98
CA LYS A 334 -3.46 -35.10 -34.43
C LYS A 334 -4.37 -34.78 -35.62
N HIS A 335 -3.82 -34.90 -36.81
CA HIS A 335 -4.61 -35.18 -38.01
C HIS A 335 -5.30 -36.53 -37.79
N GLY A 336 -6.62 -36.52 -37.72
CA GLY A 336 -7.42 -37.72 -37.54
C GLY A 336 -7.56 -38.45 -38.85
N ASP A 337 -6.78 -39.51 -39.05
CA ASP A 337 -7.10 -40.56 -40.03
C ASP A 337 -7.76 -41.74 -39.31
N HIS A 338 -8.95 -42.08 -39.80
CA HIS A 338 -9.79 -43.15 -39.29
C HIS A 338 -9.22 -44.52 -39.70
N HIS A 339 -8.93 -45.35 -38.70
CA HIS A 339 -8.65 -46.78 -38.85
C HIS A 339 -9.91 -47.58 -39.18
N ALA A 340 -9.81 -48.52 -40.12
CA ALA A 340 -10.61 -49.74 -40.14
C ALA A 340 -9.72 -50.97 -40.43
N THR A 341 -9.41 -51.69 -39.34
CA THR A 341 -9.33 -53.16 -39.16
C THR A 341 -8.39 -54.06 -40.00
N GLU A 342 -7.50 -54.75 -39.25
CA GLU A 342 -6.67 -55.93 -39.58
C GLU A 342 -7.54 -57.16 -39.97
N GLY A 343 -7.24 -58.04 -40.94
CA GLY A 343 -6.11 -58.97 -41.23
C GLY A 343 -6.74 -60.32 -41.75
N PRO A 344 -6.06 -61.46 -42.02
CA PRO A 344 -4.70 -61.75 -42.52
C PRO A 344 -4.66 -62.69 -43.77
N GLY A 345 -3.50 -62.86 -44.43
CA GLY A 345 -3.17 -64.07 -45.22
C GLY A 345 -2.66 -63.86 -46.66
N PRO A 346 -1.53 -64.48 -47.08
CA PRO A 346 -0.82 -64.15 -48.32
C PRO A 346 -1.24 -65.04 -49.50
N ASN A 347 -1.20 -64.52 -50.73
CA ASN A 347 -1.12 -65.38 -51.90
C ASN A 347 -0.32 -64.76 -53.07
N VAL A 348 0.49 -65.62 -53.65
CA VAL A 348 1.55 -65.40 -54.63
C VAL A 348 0.98 -65.35 -56.04
N GLY A 349 1.56 -64.54 -56.95
CA GLY A 349 1.46 -64.79 -58.39
C GLY A 349 1.38 -63.54 -59.29
N ALA A 350 2.52 -63.13 -59.86
CA ALA A 350 2.58 -62.54 -61.20
C ALA A 350 2.32 -63.67 -62.25
N PRO A 351 2.05 -63.42 -63.57
CA PRO A 351 2.43 -62.26 -64.38
C PRO A 351 1.42 -61.77 -65.47
N VAL A 352 1.85 -60.69 -66.15
CA VAL A 352 1.38 -59.96 -67.35
C VAL A 352 0.95 -60.87 -68.53
N PRO A 353 -0.03 -60.47 -69.40
CA PRO A 353 0.34 -59.94 -70.74
C PRO A 353 -0.62 -58.88 -71.40
N THR A 354 0.03 -57.87 -72.02
CA THR A 354 -0.24 -57.19 -73.33
C THR A 354 -1.67 -56.89 -73.86
N THR A 355 -1.92 -55.63 -74.26
CA THR A 355 -2.19 -55.13 -75.66
C THR A 355 -2.62 -53.64 -75.63
N ALA A 356 -1.88 -52.71 -76.28
CA ALA A 356 -2.13 -52.09 -77.60
C ALA A 356 -3.49 -51.32 -77.67
N THR A 357 -3.60 -49.99 -77.86
CA THR A 357 -3.37 -49.22 -79.11
C THR A 357 -3.86 -47.76 -78.94
N GLY A 358 -3.33 -46.81 -79.75
CA GLY A 358 -3.98 -45.54 -80.15
C GLY A 358 -3.50 -44.29 -79.40
N ALA A 359 -2.52 -43.48 -79.85
CA ALA A 359 -2.45 -42.60 -81.03
C ALA A 359 -3.28 -41.30 -80.94
N ASN A 360 -2.57 -40.16 -81.11
CA ASN A 360 -3.00 -38.83 -81.60
C ASN A 360 -3.80 -37.93 -80.61
N ASN A 361 -3.62 -36.60 -80.50
CA ASN A 361 -2.75 -35.60 -81.13
C ASN A 361 -2.91 -34.25 -80.36
N THR A 362 -1.91 -33.35 -80.48
CA THR A 362 -1.97 -31.85 -80.49
C THR A 362 -2.63 -31.08 -79.32
N THR A 363 -1.90 -30.30 -78.50
CA THR A 363 -1.53 -28.87 -78.68
C THR A 363 -2.66 -27.94 -79.12
N VAL A 364 -3.11 -27.04 -78.23
CA VAL A 364 -2.83 -25.58 -78.24
C VAL A 364 -2.66 -25.12 -76.80
#